data_AF-C0BCX7-F1
#
_entry.id   AF-C0BCX7-F1
#
_cell.length_a   1.000
_cell.length_b   1.000
_cell.length_c   1.000
_cell.angle_alpha   90.00
_cell.angle_beta   90.00
_cell.angle_gamma   90.00
#
_symmetry.space_group_name_H-M   'P 1'
#
loop_
_entity.id
_entity.type
_entity.pdbx_description
1 polymer ?
#
loop_
_entity_poly.entity_id
_entity_poly.type
_entity_poly.pdbx_seq_one_letter_code
_entity_poly.pdbx_strand_id
1 'polypeptide(L)'
;MADIYVLDWHDRALMDTYREVFLKNTPAYDYGMECSSLKIYCKPVDLTVPTDNEMGMAYAKYLIDRYTRYGENRFINVLRQGICRASDRVAGDILSIADVRWLDGIDEAKRLSSRIKKLKQRVKGDSGGNETVDSLRDEISGLQKDIADWEEIASELETSNSEAAAKIDMLTRDAMRLENEKRAVERKLEMAELEQLNANALNGIRKALTVVPENLTQLLDLAKVLYPDRIVILPDAYRSAKKFDGILTEEWEILVAVATTLWDLCFKETVNDRLGSEFKKRTGYELARGESGTTCAMPNLMKLRKRMYKGKEIDISPHIKGRNIKAAFRLHFYIDRDEEKIVIGHAGEHMDTAGTPRR
;
A
#
# COMPACT_ATOMS: atom_id res chain seq x y z
N MET A 1 34.02 9.74 -7.70
CA MET A 1 34.83 8.53 -7.39
C MET A 1 35.38 8.72 -5.99
N ALA A 2 35.30 7.72 -5.13
CA ALA A 2 35.95 7.77 -3.82
C ALA A 2 37.36 7.20 -3.99
N ASP A 3 38.38 7.99 -3.65
CA ASP A 3 39.77 7.51 -3.66
C ASP A 3 40.00 6.71 -2.38
N ILE A 4 40.17 5.39 -2.52
CA ILE A 4 40.43 4.48 -1.41
C ILE A 4 41.93 4.20 -1.37
N TYR A 5 42.58 4.66 -0.31
CA TYR A 5 43.99 4.37 -0.02
C TYR A 5 44.08 3.22 0.97
N VAL A 6 44.80 2.16 0.61
CA VAL A 6 45.08 1.01 1.49
C VAL A 6 46.57 0.99 1.77
N LEU A 7 46.95 0.96 3.05
CA LEU A 7 48.35 0.83 3.47
C LEU A 7 48.60 -0.57 4.02
N ASP A 8 49.56 -1.29 3.44
CA ASP A 8 50.02 -2.56 4.02
C ASP A 8 51.08 -2.29 5.09
N TRP A 9 50.77 -2.69 6.32
CA TRP A 9 51.62 -2.45 7.49
C TRP A 9 52.83 -3.38 7.58
N HIS A 10 52.90 -4.42 6.73
CA HIS A 10 54.04 -5.33 6.66
C HIS A 10 55.17 -4.80 5.76
N ASP A 11 54.88 -3.79 4.92
CA ASP A 11 55.88 -3.15 4.06
C ASP A 11 56.54 -1.96 4.78
N ARG A 12 57.75 -2.19 5.30
CA ARG A 12 58.53 -1.13 5.97
C ARG A 12 58.90 0.03 5.06
N ALA A 13 59.14 -0.22 3.76
CA ALA A 13 59.54 0.83 2.83
C ALA A 13 58.35 1.76 2.54
N LEU A 14 57.18 1.18 2.29
CA LEU A 14 55.92 1.93 2.15
C LEU A 14 55.61 2.74 3.41
N MET A 15 55.88 2.17 4.59
CA MET A 15 55.69 2.84 5.87
C MET A 15 56.60 4.05 6.07
N ASP A 16 57.87 3.95 5.70
CA ASP A 16 58.80 5.05 5.83
C ASP A 16 58.44 6.17 4.84
N THR A 17 58.06 5.82 3.59
CA THR A 17 57.54 6.80 2.62
C THR A 17 56.25 7.47 3.10
N TYR A 18 55.30 6.72 3.67
CA TYR A 18 54.06 7.28 4.21
C TYR A 18 54.34 8.23 5.38
N ARG A 19 55.27 7.88 6.29
CA ARG A 19 55.65 8.73 7.42
C ARG A 19 56.33 10.03 7.00
N GLU A 20 57.05 10.03 5.88
CA GLU A 20 57.64 11.25 5.32
C GLU A 20 56.60 12.23 4.76
N VAL A 21 55.43 11.72 4.32
CA VAL A 21 54.31 12.55 3.84
C VAL A 21 53.64 13.33 4.99
N PHE A 22 53.69 12.81 6.22
CA PHE A 22 53.11 13.47 7.40
C PHE A 22 54.19 14.19 8.21
N LEU A 23 54.43 15.45 7.87
CA LEU A 23 55.39 16.31 8.58
C LEU A 23 55.04 16.39 10.08
N LYS A 24 56.02 16.06 10.92
CA LYS A 24 55.90 16.12 12.38
C LYS A 24 55.48 17.54 12.81
N ASN A 25 54.46 17.64 13.67
CA ASN A 25 53.83 18.90 14.13
C ASN A 25 52.96 19.64 13.10
N THR A 26 52.53 18.96 12.02
CA THR A 26 51.43 19.45 11.17
C THR A 26 50.12 18.77 11.56
N PRO A 27 48.95 19.40 11.32
CA PRO A 27 47.65 18.79 11.58
C PRO A 27 47.54 17.38 10.98
N ALA A 28 48.08 17.20 9.77
CA ALA A 28 48.17 15.92 9.06
C ALA A 28 48.81 14.80 9.90
N TYR A 29 49.80 15.09 10.76
CA TYR A 29 50.42 14.09 11.65
C TYR A 29 49.44 13.55 12.72
N ASP A 30 48.49 14.37 13.16
CA ASP A 30 47.44 13.99 14.12
C ASP A 30 46.28 13.20 13.47
N TYR A 31 46.32 12.99 12.15
CA TYR A 31 45.44 12.05 11.44
C TYR A 31 45.83 10.57 11.66
N GLY A 32 46.87 10.32 12.48
CA GLY A 32 47.43 9.02 12.78
C GLY A 32 46.37 7.95 13.12
N MET A 33 46.36 6.90 12.33
CA MET A 33 45.62 5.66 12.59
C MET A 33 46.41 4.79 13.57
N GLU A 34 45.71 4.22 14.56
CA GLU A 34 46.27 3.09 15.30
C GLU A 34 46.50 1.91 14.34
N CYS A 35 47.54 1.13 14.60
CA CYS A 35 47.87 -0.04 13.81
C CYS A 35 46.66 -0.98 13.69
N SER A 36 46.39 -1.48 12.48
CA SER A 36 45.26 -2.38 12.18
C SER A 36 43.86 -1.77 12.38
N SER A 37 43.75 -0.45 12.40
CA SER A 37 42.46 0.27 12.38
C SER A 37 42.16 0.80 10.98
N LEU A 38 40.87 1.02 10.68
CA LEU A 38 40.40 1.55 9.41
C LEU A 38 39.73 2.91 9.64
N LYS A 39 40.07 3.92 8.83
CA LYS A 39 39.29 5.17 8.77
C LYS A 39 38.92 5.52 7.35
N ILE A 40 37.68 5.96 7.18
CA ILE A 40 37.05 6.23 5.90
C ILE A 40 36.57 7.67 5.89
N TYR A 41 36.94 8.40 4.84
CA TYR A 41 36.46 9.76 4.60
C TYR A 41 35.50 9.76 3.42
N CYS A 42 34.30 10.32 3.61
CA CYS A 42 33.23 10.31 2.60
C CYS A 42 33.15 11.61 1.78
N LYS A 43 33.93 12.64 2.15
CA LYS A 43 34.08 13.92 1.44
C LYS A 43 35.57 14.21 1.21
N PRO A 44 35.94 15.06 0.24
CA PRO A 44 37.31 15.56 0.13
C PRO A 44 37.75 16.18 1.46
N VAL A 45 38.91 15.77 1.96
CA VAL A 45 39.49 16.19 3.24
C VAL A 45 40.66 17.11 2.97
N ASP A 46 40.66 18.31 3.55
CA ASP A 46 41.84 19.16 3.56
C ASP A 46 42.72 18.78 4.75
N LEU A 47 43.84 18.09 4.48
CA LEU A 47 44.80 17.63 5.50
C LEU A 47 45.47 18.78 6.27
N THR A 48 45.31 20.03 5.80
CA THR A 48 45.82 21.23 6.50
C THR A 48 44.84 21.75 7.57
N VAL A 49 43.58 21.30 7.54
CA VAL A 49 42.52 21.74 8.46
C VAL A 49 42.29 20.67 9.53
N PRO A 50 42.54 20.93 10.84
CA PRO A 50 42.40 19.91 11.89
C PRO A 50 40.98 19.34 12.03
N THR A 51 39.94 20.13 11.79
CA THR A 51 38.53 19.72 11.94
C THR A 51 38.09 18.70 10.90
N ASP A 52 38.75 18.64 9.75
CA ASP A 52 38.43 17.69 8.69
C ASP A 52 38.82 16.26 9.08
N ASN A 53 39.78 16.11 10.01
CA ASN A 53 40.13 14.83 10.63
C ASN A 53 38.93 14.22 11.38
N GLU A 54 38.08 15.06 11.98
CA GLU A 54 36.93 14.61 12.79
C GLU A 54 35.77 14.09 11.93
N MET A 55 35.79 14.38 10.62
CA MET A 55 34.73 13.95 9.70
C MET A 55 34.82 12.47 9.28
N GLY A 56 35.97 11.83 9.45
CA GLY A 56 36.17 10.43 9.08
C GLY A 56 35.46 9.43 10.01
N MET A 57 34.96 8.33 9.45
CA MET A 57 34.45 7.18 10.18
C MET A 57 35.58 6.24 10.54
N ALA A 58 35.75 5.89 11.82
CA ALA A 58 36.86 5.06 12.28
C ALA A 58 36.39 3.72 12.86
N TYR A 59 37.16 2.67 12.61
CA TYR A 59 36.94 1.31 13.08
C TYR A 59 38.25 0.77 13.68
N ALA A 60 38.27 0.56 14.99
CA ALA A 60 39.40 -0.06 15.68
C ALA A 60 39.52 -1.54 15.32
N LYS A 61 40.74 -2.10 15.39
CA LYS A 61 41.02 -3.52 15.06
C LYS A 61 40.03 -4.50 15.70
N TYR A 62 39.78 -4.37 17.01
CA TYR A 62 38.92 -5.30 17.74
C TYR A 62 37.46 -5.28 17.25
N LEU A 63 36.98 -4.13 16.73
CA LEU A 63 35.64 -4.02 16.13
C LEU A 63 35.61 -4.68 14.77
N ILE A 64 36.65 -4.47 13.95
CA ILE A 64 36.79 -5.14 12.65
C ILE A 64 36.78 -6.66 12.87
N ASP A 65 37.65 -7.16 13.75
CA ASP A 65 37.75 -8.59 14.09
C ASP A 65 36.45 -9.15 14.70
N ARG A 66 35.67 -8.34 15.42
CA ARG A 66 34.34 -8.72 15.94
C ARG A 66 33.30 -8.86 14.82
N TYR A 67 33.27 -7.91 13.88
CA TYR A 67 32.30 -7.94 12.80
C TYR A 67 32.66 -8.98 11.73
N THR A 68 33.95 -9.27 11.53
CA THR A 68 34.41 -10.29 10.58
C THR A 68 34.43 -11.71 11.17
N ARG A 69 34.35 -11.86 12.51
CA ARG A 69 34.37 -13.15 13.22
C ARG A 69 33.35 -14.19 12.71
N TYR A 70 32.22 -13.73 12.18
CA TYR A 70 31.14 -14.57 11.64
C TYR A 70 30.94 -14.39 10.12
N GLY A 71 31.98 -13.91 9.42
CA GLY A 71 31.99 -13.70 7.97
C GLY A 71 32.06 -12.23 7.57
N GLU A 72 32.77 -11.97 6.47
CA GLU A 72 33.11 -10.62 5.97
C GLU A 72 31.87 -9.76 5.62
N ASN A 73 30.76 -10.41 5.23
CA ASN A 73 29.51 -9.74 4.84
C ASN A 73 28.91 -8.87 5.95
N ARG A 74 29.14 -9.20 7.23
CA ARG A 74 28.65 -8.38 8.34
C ARG A 74 29.41 -7.07 8.44
N PHE A 75 30.74 -7.10 8.32
CA PHE A 75 31.54 -5.88 8.32
C PHE A 75 31.24 -5.02 7.08
N ILE A 76 31.08 -5.63 5.90
CA ILE A 76 30.66 -4.92 4.68
C ILE A 76 29.31 -4.21 4.86
N ASN A 77 28.33 -4.85 5.51
CA ASN A 77 27.04 -4.21 5.79
C ASN A 77 27.15 -3.05 6.77
N VAL A 78 28.02 -3.15 7.79
CA VAL A 78 28.32 -2.04 8.70
C VAL A 78 28.95 -0.87 7.95
N LEU A 79 29.93 -1.14 7.07
CA LEU A 79 30.55 -0.12 6.22
C LEU A 79 29.52 0.56 5.30
N ARG A 80 28.66 -0.22 4.64
CA ARG A 80 27.63 0.31 3.74
C ARG A 80 26.65 1.22 4.48
N GLN A 81 26.18 0.83 5.65
CA GLN A 81 25.28 1.64 6.47
C GLN A 81 25.96 2.92 6.98
N GLY A 82 27.24 2.82 7.39
CA GLY A 82 28.04 3.96 7.81
C GLY A 82 28.22 4.97 6.67
N ILE A 83 28.71 4.53 5.51
CA ILE A 83 28.97 5.41 4.36
C ILE A 83 27.67 6.12 3.91
N CYS A 84 26.53 5.43 3.88
CA CYS A 84 25.24 6.05 3.54
C CYS A 84 24.78 7.11 4.54
N ARG A 85 25.24 7.07 5.80
CA ARG A 85 24.90 8.07 6.83
C ARG A 85 25.92 9.21 6.90
N ALA A 86 27.18 8.94 6.53
CA ALA A 86 28.27 9.92 6.56
C ALA A 86 28.22 10.96 5.42
N SER A 87 27.37 10.78 4.40
CA SER A 87 27.24 11.75 3.30
C SER A 87 26.88 13.17 3.78
N ASP A 88 26.16 13.29 4.89
CA ASP A 88 25.64 14.56 5.40
C ASP A 88 26.28 15.02 6.72
N ARG A 89 27.38 14.40 7.15
CA ARG A 89 28.02 14.66 8.45
C ARG A 89 28.58 16.09 8.58
N VAL A 90 28.41 16.69 9.77
CA VAL A 90 29.08 17.91 10.25
C VAL A 90 30.06 17.55 11.38
N ALA A 91 31.11 18.36 11.58
CA ALA A 91 32.08 18.15 12.65
C ALA A 91 31.38 18.10 14.02
N GLY A 92 31.65 17.07 14.82
CA GLY A 92 31.02 16.83 16.12
C GLY A 92 29.82 15.87 16.11
N ASP A 93 29.32 15.44 14.95
CA ASP A 93 28.17 14.52 14.89
C ASP A 93 28.53 13.08 15.31
N ILE A 94 27.64 12.50 16.13
CA ILE A 94 27.62 11.08 16.53
C ILE A 94 26.44 10.40 15.82
N LEU A 95 26.71 9.52 14.86
CA LEU A 95 25.68 8.90 13.99
C LEU A 95 25.53 7.39 14.20
N SER A 96 26.45 6.77 14.94
CA SER A 96 26.45 5.33 15.21
C SER A 96 27.07 4.97 16.56
N ILE A 97 26.75 3.76 17.04
CA ILE A 97 27.36 3.19 18.24
C ILE A 97 28.87 2.92 18.07
N ALA A 98 29.36 2.83 16.82
CA ALA A 98 30.78 2.69 16.54
C ALA A 98 31.53 4.01 16.82
N ASP A 99 30.92 5.16 16.50
CA ASP A 99 31.50 6.49 16.76
C ASP A 99 31.67 6.73 18.26
N VAL A 100 30.65 6.37 19.06
CA VAL A 100 30.69 6.42 20.52
C VAL A 100 31.83 5.56 21.06
N ARG A 101 31.93 4.31 20.60
CA ARG A 101 32.97 3.37 21.06
C ARG A 101 34.39 3.80 20.68
N TRP A 102 34.56 4.54 19.58
CA TRP A 102 35.87 5.10 19.21
C TRP A 102 36.23 6.32 20.05
N LEU A 103 35.27 7.21 20.33
CA LEU A 103 35.48 8.33 21.24
C LEU A 103 35.84 7.85 22.66
N ASP A 104 35.14 6.84 23.16
CA ASP A 104 35.47 6.16 24.42
C ASP A 104 36.88 5.53 24.35
N GLY A 105 37.22 4.90 23.22
CA GLY A 105 38.55 4.33 22.99
C GLY A 105 39.67 5.38 23.00
N ILE A 106 39.45 6.55 22.41
CA ILE A 106 40.41 7.66 22.46
C ILE A 106 40.53 8.22 23.87
N ASP A 107 39.41 8.42 24.56
CA ASP A 107 39.44 8.95 25.92
C ASP A 107 40.20 7.99 26.84
N GLU A 108 39.96 6.69 26.70
CA GLU A 108 40.68 5.65 27.44
C GLU A 108 42.17 5.59 27.02
N ALA A 109 42.50 5.70 25.73
CA ALA A 109 43.88 5.75 25.26
C ALA A 109 44.64 7.01 25.75
N LYS A 110 43.96 8.16 25.81
CA LYS A 110 44.49 9.41 26.39
C LYS A 110 44.68 9.27 27.90
N ARG A 111 43.74 8.62 28.59
CA ARG A 111 43.80 8.33 30.03
C ARG A 111 44.94 7.37 30.35
N LEU A 112 45.10 6.29 29.58
CA LEU A 112 46.19 5.32 29.69
C LEU A 112 47.54 5.98 29.38
N SER A 113 47.64 6.78 28.32
CA SER A 113 48.87 7.52 28.00
C SER A 113 49.26 8.50 29.11
N SER A 114 48.27 9.18 29.70
CA SER A 114 48.47 10.06 30.84
C SER A 114 48.89 9.30 32.10
N ARG A 115 48.30 8.12 32.36
CA ARG A 115 48.71 7.22 33.45
C ARG A 115 50.13 6.69 33.24
N ILE A 116 50.48 6.23 32.05
CA ILE A 116 51.83 5.75 31.71
C ILE A 116 52.86 6.87 31.86
N LYS A 117 52.53 8.11 31.46
CA LYS A 117 53.41 9.28 31.66
C LYS A 117 53.61 9.60 33.14
N LYS A 118 52.55 9.57 33.95
CA LYS A 118 52.60 9.74 35.42
C LYS A 118 53.37 8.62 36.10
N LEU A 119 53.19 7.36 35.67
CA LEU A 119 53.92 6.20 36.17
C LEU A 119 55.41 6.29 35.82
N LYS A 120 55.76 6.66 34.58
CA LYS A 120 57.16 6.89 34.18
C LYS A 120 57.82 8.03 34.96
N GLN A 121 57.06 9.05 35.37
CA GLN A 121 57.55 10.11 36.26
C GLN A 121 57.72 9.63 37.71
N ARG A 122 56.80 8.83 38.24
CA ARG A 122 56.88 8.26 39.59
C ARG A 122 57.99 7.21 39.74
N VAL A 123 58.16 6.34 38.75
CA VAL A 123 59.26 5.36 38.71
C VAL A 123 60.63 6.03 38.62
N LYS A 124 60.71 7.27 38.11
CA LYS A 124 61.93 8.10 38.17
C LYS A 124 62.14 8.82 39.50
N GLY A 125 61.16 8.83 40.40
CA GLY A 125 61.14 9.73 41.55
C GLY A 125 60.97 9.07 42.93
N ASP A 126 60.66 7.78 43.04
CA ASP A 126 60.34 7.22 44.36
C ASP A 126 60.84 5.78 44.57
N SER A 127 61.64 5.62 45.62
CA SER A 127 62.26 4.38 46.09
C SER A 127 61.56 3.88 47.37
N GLY A 128 60.24 3.71 47.31
CA GLY A 128 59.39 3.19 48.39
C GLY A 128 58.31 2.25 47.84
N GLY A 129 58.72 1.02 47.50
CA GLY A 129 58.04 0.20 46.49
C GLY A 129 57.16 -0.98 46.94
N ASN A 130 56.80 -1.14 48.22
CA ASN A 130 56.05 -2.34 48.66
C ASN A 130 54.54 -2.12 48.92
N GLU A 131 54.14 -1.13 49.73
CA GLU A 131 52.71 -0.95 50.11
C GLU A 131 51.81 -0.53 48.92
N THR A 132 52.35 0.22 47.96
CA THR A 132 51.63 0.62 46.73
C THR A 132 51.50 -0.52 45.73
N VAL A 133 52.40 -1.51 45.75
CA VAL A 133 52.36 -2.67 44.84
C VAL A 133 51.32 -3.68 45.29
N ASP A 134 51.16 -3.89 46.60
CA ASP A 134 50.16 -4.80 47.13
C ASP A 134 48.73 -4.24 46.95
N SER A 135 48.51 -2.94 47.16
CA SER A 135 47.23 -2.30 46.86
C SER A 135 46.85 -2.39 45.37
N LEU A 136 47.83 -2.30 44.46
CA LEU A 136 47.59 -2.48 43.02
C LEU A 136 47.33 -3.94 42.66
N ARG A 137 47.92 -4.90 43.37
CA ARG A 137 47.62 -6.33 43.19
C ARG A 137 46.20 -6.67 43.59
N ASP A 138 45.73 -6.13 44.71
CA ASP A 138 44.36 -6.34 45.16
C ASP A 138 43.34 -5.71 44.19
N GLU A 139 43.63 -4.52 43.66
CA GLU A 139 42.80 -3.87 42.63
C GLU A 139 42.79 -4.68 41.32
N ILE A 140 43.95 -5.22 40.88
CA ILE A 140 44.03 -6.10 39.71
C ILE A 140 43.22 -7.39 39.94
N SER A 141 43.30 -7.98 41.14
CA SER A 141 42.54 -9.17 41.48
C SER A 141 41.02 -8.90 41.49
N GLY A 142 40.59 -7.72 41.96
CA GLY A 142 39.19 -7.30 41.92
C GLY A 142 38.70 -7.12 40.48
N LEU A 143 39.46 -6.39 39.66
CA LEU A 143 39.13 -6.18 38.24
C LEU A 143 39.12 -7.48 37.44
N GLN A 144 40.00 -8.44 37.75
CA GLN A 144 40.00 -9.76 37.12
C GLN A 144 38.74 -10.56 37.44
N LYS A 145 38.23 -10.43 38.67
CA LYS A 145 36.98 -11.06 39.08
C LYS A 145 35.79 -10.42 38.36
N ASP A 146 35.74 -9.09 38.31
CA ASP A 146 34.69 -8.37 37.59
C ASP A 146 34.70 -8.74 36.10
N ILE A 147 35.87 -8.84 35.47
CA ILE A 147 36.00 -9.30 34.07
C ILE A 147 35.39 -10.69 33.89
N ALA A 148 35.67 -11.63 34.79
CA ALA A 148 35.11 -12.99 34.71
C ALA A 148 33.58 -12.98 34.85
N ASP A 149 33.03 -12.21 35.79
CA ASP A 149 31.59 -12.08 35.99
C ASP A 149 30.91 -11.44 34.75
N TRP A 150 31.55 -10.43 34.14
CA TRP A 150 31.06 -9.81 32.90
C TRP A 150 31.14 -10.74 31.68
N GLU A 151 32.15 -11.60 31.61
CA GLU A 151 32.29 -12.62 30.56
C GLU A 151 31.20 -13.68 30.64
N GLU A 152 30.83 -14.12 31.85
CA GLU A 152 29.72 -15.05 32.08
C GLU A 152 28.39 -14.45 31.61
N ILE A 153 28.07 -13.23 32.05
CA ILE A 153 26.86 -12.51 31.63
C ILE A 153 26.82 -12.30 30.11
N ALA A 154 27.95 -11.98 29.48
CA ALA A 154 28.02 -11.82 28.04
C ALA A 154 27.71 -13.13 27.30
N SER A 155 28.17 -14.28 27.83
CA SER A 155 27.89 -15.59 27.25
C SER A 155 26.41 -15.99 27.36
N GLU A 156 25.79 -15.75 28.52
CA GLU A 156 24.36 -15.97 28.73
C GLU A 156 23.50 -15.09 27.82
N LEU A 157 23.86 -13.82 27.65
CA LEU A 157 23.16 -12.93 26.72
C LEU A 157 23.34 -13.35 25.26
N GLU A 158 24.51 -13.85 24.88
CA GLU A 158 24.78 -14.30 23.52
C GLU A 158 23.97 -15.57 23.17
N THR A 159 23.89 -16.52 24.10
CA THR A 159 23.04 -17.72 23.95
C THR A 159 21.56 -17.35 23.86
N SER A 160 21.05 -16.52 24.78
CA SER A 160 19.66 -16.06 24.75
C SER A 160 19.32 -15.32 23.45
N ASN A 161 20.22 -14.47 22.96
CA ASN A 161 20.00 -13.72 21.73
C ASN A 161 20.03 -14.63 20.48
N SER A 162 20.84 -15.69 20.50
CA SER A 162 20.84 -16.73 19.46
C SER A 162 19.50 -17.49 19.41
N GLU A 163 18.96 -17.88 20.56
CA GLU A 163 17.65 -18.53 20.67
C GLU A 163 16.52 -17.62 20.20
N ALA A 164 16.56 -16.34 20.59
CA ALA A 164 15.58 -15.35 20.14
C ALA A 164 15.64 -15.17 18.61
N ALA A 165 16.84 -15.11 18.02
CA ALA A 165 17.03 -15.02 16.58
C ALA A 165 16.45 -16.25 15.85
N ALA A 166 16.71 -17.46 16.36
CA ALA A 166 16.14 -18.69 15.79
C ALA A 166 14.60 -18.70 15.84
N LYS A 167 14.01 -18.19 16.92
CA LYS A 167 12.55 -18.08 17.06
C LYS A 167 11.95 -17.04 16.10
N ILE A 168 12.63 -15.91 15.89
CA ILE A 168 12.22 -14.89 14.91
C ILE A 168 12.23 -15.48 13.50
N ASP A 169 13.27 -16.22 13.13
CA ASP A 169 13.36 -16.87 11.82
C ASP A 169 12.23 -17.88 11.61
N MET A 170 11.91 -18.69 12.63
CA MET A 170 10.83 -19.66 12.57
C MET A 170 9.46 -18.98 12.40
N LEU A 171 9.15 -17.98 13.23
CA LEU A 171 7.90 -17.22 13.13
C LEU A 171 7.79 -16.48 11.80
N THR A 172 8.90 -15.99 11.25
CA THR A 172 8.93 -15.32 9.94
C THR A 172 8.56 -16.30 8.82
N ARG A 173 9.07 -17.53 8.86
CA ARG A 173 8.69 -18.58 7.89
C ARG A 173 7.22 -18.96 8.01
N ASP A 174 6.71 -19.10 9.23
CA ASP A 174 5.30 -19.41 9.46
C ASP A 174 4.37 -18.29 9.00
N ALA A 175 4.73 -17.03 9.24
CA ALA A 175 3.98 -15.88 8.76
C ALA A 175 3.92 -15.86 7.22
N MET A 176 5.05 -16.12 6.55
CA MET A 176 5.09 -16.23 5.09
C MET A 176 4.23 -17.40 4.56
N ARG A 177 4.24 -18.55 5.25
CA ARG A 177 3.40 -19.71 4.89
C ARG A 177 1.91 -19.37 4.99
N LEU A 178 1.49 -18.82 6.13
CA LEU A 178 0.09 -18.46 6.38
C LEU A 178 -0.41 -17.38 5.42
N GLU A 179 0.42 -16.39 5.09
CA GLU A 179 0.09 -15.36 4.11
C GLU A 179 -0.12 -15.96 2.71
N ASN A 180 0.70 -16.92 2.30
CA ASN A 180 0.52 -17.61 1.03
C ASN A 180 -0.74 -18.49 1.01
N GLU A 181 -1.05 -19.17 2.11
CA GLU A 181 -2.28 -19.95 2.26
C GLU A 181 -3.52 -19.06 2.19
N LYS A 182 -3.51 -17.93 2.90
CA LYS A 182 -4.57 -16.92 2.86
C LYS A 182 -4.83 -16.46 1.43
N ARG A 183 -3.79 -16.05 0.71
CA ARG A 183 -3.92 -15.62 -0.70
C ARG A 183 -4.45 -16.72 -1.61
N ALA A 184 -4.11 -17.98 -1.35
CA ALA A 184 -4.62 -19.10 -2.13
C ALA A 184 -6.12 -19.34 -1.87
N VAL A 185 -6.58 -19.19 -0.63
CA VAL A 185 -7.99 -19.29 -0.26
C VAL A 185 -8.80 -18.13 -0.83
N GLU A 186 -8.28 -16.89 -0.74
CA GLU A 186 -8.94 -15.69 -1.31
C GLU A 186 -9.17 -15.85 -2.81
N ARG A 187 -8.15 -16.29 -3.56
CA ARG A 187 -8.31 -16.56 -5.01
C ARG A 187 -9.37 -17.63 -5.31
N LYS A 188 -9.46 -18.68 -4.49
CA LYS A 188 -10.48 -19.73 -4.66
C LYS A 188 -11.88 -19.18 -4.39
N LEU A 189 -12.02 -18.32 -3.39
CA LEU A 189 -13.28 -17.67 -3.08
C LEU A 189 -13.74 -16.77 -4.24
N GLU A 190 -12.87 -15.92 -4.76
CA GLU A 190 -13.17 -15.07 -5.92
C GLU A 190 -13.59 -15.89 -7.16
N MET A 191 -12.89 -17.00 -7.43
CA MET A 191 -13.26 -17.89 -8.54
C MET A 191 -14.63 -18.54 -8.33
N ALA A 192 -14.93 -19.01 -7.11
CA ALA A 192 -16.21 -19.63 -6.79
C ALA A 192 -17.37 -18.62 -6.87
N GLU A 193 -17.16 -17.38 -6.41
CA GLU A 193 -18.16 -16.30 -6.53
C GLU A 193 -18.45 -15.97 -8.00
N LEU A 194 -17.40 -15.91 -8.84
CA LEU A 194 -17.56 -15.68 -10.28
C LEU A 194 -18.28 -16.84 -10.97
N GLU A 195 -17.95 -18.09 -10.62
CA GLU A 195 -18.64 -19.28 -11.12
C GLU A 195 -20.11 -19.28 -10.71
N GLN A 196 -20.43 -18.90 -9.47
CA GLN A 196 -21.80 -18.82 -8.99
C GLN A 196 -22.58 -17.72 -9.73
N LEU A 197 -21.98 -16.56 -9.96
CA LEU A 197 -22.59 -15.47 -10.73
C LEU A 197 -22.90 -15.93 -12.16
N ASN A 198 -21.95 -16.62 -12.80
CA ASN A 198 -22.12 -17.19 -14.14
C ASN A 198 -23.20 -18.28 -14.18
N ALA A 199 -23.24 -19.17 -13.19
CA ALA A 199 -24.26 -20.20 -13.09
C ALA A 199 -25.67 -19.60 -12.89
N ASN A 200 -25.79 -18.53 -12.10
CA ASN A 200 -27.04 -17.81 -11.91
C ASN A 200 -27.50 -17.11 -13.20
N ALA A 201 -26.60 -16.43 -13.90
CA ALA A 201 -26.87 -15.82 -15.19
C ALA A 201 -27.30 -16.87 -16.23
N LEU A 202 -26.58 -17.99 -16.31
CA LEU A 202 -26.88 -19.09 -17.22
C LEU A 202 -28.23 -19.76 -16.87
N ASN A 203 -28.56 -19.93 -15.59
CA ASN A 203 -29.86 -20.43 -15.17
C ASN A 203 -31.00 -19.46 -15.52
N GLY A 204 -30.77 -18.14 -15.43
CA GLY A 204 -31.70 -17.12 -15.90
C GLY A 204 -31.95 -17.24 -17.40
N ILE A 205 -30.89 -17.32 -18.19
CA ILE A 205 -30.95 -17.52 -19.66
C ILE A 205 -31.63 -18.86 -20.01
N ARG A 206 -31.30 -19.94 -19.29
CA ARG A 206 -31.90 -21.26 -19.55
C ARG A 206 -33.40 -21.27 -19.28
N LYS A 207 -33.85 -20.64 -18.17
CA LYS A 207 -35.28 -20.44 -17.91
C LYS A 207 -35.94 -19.58 -18.98
N ALA A 208 -35.22 -18.58 -19.49
CA ALA A 208 -35.70 -17.71 -20.56
C ALA A 208 -35.87 -18.42 -21.91
N LEU A 209 -34.99 -19.37 -22.22
CA LEU A 209 -35.01 -20.13 -23.47
C LEU A 209 -36.00 -21.31 -23.45
N THR A 210 -36.45 -21.76 -22.28
CA THR A 210 -37.41 -22.87 -22.19
C THR A 210 -38.86 -22.50 -22.52
N VAL A 211 -39.22 -21.21 -22.41
CA VAL A 211 -40.56 -20.72 -22.74
C VAL A 211 -40.40 -19.42 -23.51
N VAL A 212 -40.75 -19.43 -24.80
CA VAL A 212 -40.79 -18.21 -25.61
C VAL A 212 -41.99 -17.38 -25.13
N PRO A 213 -41.79 -16.13 -24.66
CA PRO A 213 -42.91 -15.30 -24.23
C PRO A 213 -43.92 -15.08 -25.35
N GLU A 214 -45.18 -15.41 -25.10
CA GLU A 214 -46.28 -15.31 -26.07
C GLU A 214 -47.03 -13.98 -25.96
N ASN A 215 -46.79 -13.22 -24.90
CA ASN A 215 -47.42 -11.93 -24.65
C ASN A 215 -46.52 -11.03 -23.81
N LEU A 216 -46.87 -9.74 -23.76
CA LEU A 216 -46.10 -8.73 -23.04
C LEU A 216 -46.01 -9.01 -21.53
N THR A 217 -47.01 -9.65 -20.91
CA THR A 217 -46.93 -10.00 -19.49
C THR A 217 -45.86 -11.05 -19.20
N GLN A 218 -45.76 -12.10 -20.03
CA GLN A 218 -44.69 -13.09 -19.91
C GLN A 218 -43.32 -12.47 -20.20
N LEU A 219 -43.26 -11.48 -21.09
CA LEU A 219 -42.04 -10.73 -21.39
C LEU A 219 -41.56 -9.88 -20.21
N LEU A 220 -42.49 -9.27 -19.47
CA LEU A 220 -42.19 -8.58 -18.21
C LEU A 220 -41.68 -9.56 -17.15
N ASP A 221 -42.33 -10.72 -16.99
CA ASP A 221 -41.85 -11.75 -16.06
C ASP A 221 -40.44 -12.22 -16.41
N LEU A 222 -40.16 -12.38 -17.70
CA LEU A 222 -38.83 -12.71 -18.19
C LEU A 222 -37.80 -11.64 -17.81
N ALA A 223 -38.09 -10.37 -18.09
CA ALA A 223 -37.21 -9.27 -17.76
C ALA A 223 -36.94 -9.18 -16.24
N LYS A 224 -37.97 -9.40 -15.42
CA LYS A 224 -37.87 -9.43 -13.95
C LYS A 224 -36.93 -10.54 -13.45
N VAL A 225 -36.95 -11.71 -14.10
CA VAL A 225 -36.08 -12.84 -13.75
C VAL A 225 -34.64 -12.61 -14.21
N LEU A 226 -34.44 -12.00 -15.38
CA LEU A 226 -33.09 -11.74 -15.91
C LEU A 226 -32.39 -10.56 -15.22
N TYR A 227 -33.14 -9.56 -14.76
CA TYR A 227 -32.59 -8.31 -14.24
C TYR A 227 -33.15 -7.92 -12.85
N PRO A 228 -33.20 -8.83 -11.86
CA PRO A 228 -33.84 -8.60 -10.56
C PRO A 228 -33.18 -7.46 -9.75
N ASP A 229 -31.90 -7.23 -9.98
CA ASP A 229 -31.13 -6.20 -9.29
C ASP A 229 -31.25 -4.82 -9.95
N ARG A 230 -31.79 -4.74 -11.17
CA ARG A 230 -31.80 -3.50 -11.97
C ARG A 230 -33.20 -2.95 -12.21
N ILE A 231 -34.21 -3.80 -12.29
CA ILE A 231 -35.58 -3.36 -12.57
C ILE A 231 -36.58 -3.89 -11.54
N VAL A 232 -37.65 -3.12 -11.35
CA VAL A 232 -38.84 -3.53 -10.59
C VAL A 232 -40.05 -3.30 -11.47
N ILE A 233 -40.94 -4.29 -11.57
CA ILE A 233 -42.15 -4.20 -12.38
C ILE A 233 -43.36 -4.09 -11.45
N LEU A 234 -44.09 -2.99 -11.54
CA LEU A 234 -45.28 -2.75 -10.71
C LEU A 234 -46.51 -3.50 -11.24
N PRO A 235 -47.50 -3.82 -10.39
CA PRO A 235 -48.75 -4.45 -10.81
C PRO A 235 -49.47 -3.68 -11.94
N ASP A 236 -49.38 -2.35 -11.93
CA ASP A 236 -49.91 -1.48 -12.98
C ASP A 236 -49.32 -1.74 -14.37
N ALA A 237 -48.02 -2.05 -14.45
CA ALA A 237 -47.37 -2.38 -15.71
C ALA A 237 -47.90 -3.70 -16.29
N TYR A 238 -48.20 -4.68 -15.43
CA TYR A 238 -48.88 -5.90 -15.87
C TYR A 238 -50.32 -5.62 -16.34
N ARG A 239 -51.04 -4.71 -15.68
CA ARG A 239 -52.41 -4.32 -16.08
C ARG A 239 -52.43 -3.68 -17.47
N SER A 240 -51.48 -2.80 -17.78
CA SER A 240 -51.36 -2.21 -19.11
C SER A 240 -50.92 -3.23 -20.15
N ALA A 241 -50.00 -4.13 -19.79
CA ALA A 241 -49.46 -5.13 -20.68
C ALA A 241 -50.50 -6.15 -21.17
N LYS A 242 -51.46 -6.51 -20.32
CA LYS A 242 -52.57 -7.42 -20.70
C LYS A 242 -53.43 -6.92 -21.85
N LYS A 243 -53.48 -5.60 -22.06
CA LYS A 243 -54.30 -4.97 -23.10
C LYS A 243 -53.53 -4.70 -24.39
N PHE A 244 -52.23 -4.97 -24.39
CA PHE A 244 -51.36 -4.66 -25.51
C PHE A 244 -51.33 -5.83 -26.51
N ASP A 245 -51.68 -5.54 -27.75
CA ASP A 245 -51.66 -6.49 -28.87
C ASP A 245 -50.64 -5.99 -29.91
N GLY A 246 -49.37 -6.35 -29.73
CA GLY A 246 -48.25 -5.86 -30.53
C GLY A 246 -47.13 -6.89 -30.71
N ILE A 247 -46.07 -6.48 -31.42
CA ILE A 247 -44.99 -7.38 -31.85
C ILE A 247 -43.88 -7.40 -30.79
N LEU A 248 -43.91 -8.44 -29.94
CA LEU A 248 -43.08 -8.60 -28.74
C LEU A 248 -41.57 -8.40 -28.93
N THR A 249 -41.04 -8.56 -30.14
CA THR A 249 -39.62 -8.35 -30.46
C THR A 249 -39.17 -6.94 -30.09
N GLU A 250 -39.93 -5.91 -30.47
CA GLU A 250 -39.57 -4.53 -30.17
C GLU A 250 -39.69 -4.23 -28.67
N GLU A 251 -40.76 -4.71 -28.02
CA GLU A 251 -40.94 -4.51 -26.59
C GLU A 251 -39.84 -5.21 -25.78
N TRP A 252 -39.31 -6.34 -26.27
CA TRP A 252 -38.20 -7.03 -25.65
C TRP A 252 -36.92 -6.21 -25.73
N GLU A 253 -36.60 -5.68 -26.91
CA GLU A 253 -35.44 -4.82 -27.10
C GLU A 253 -35.50 -3.60 -26.18
N ILE A 254 -36.68 -3.00 -26.01
CA ILE A 254 -36.87 -1.86 -25.10
C ILE A 254 -36.65 -2.28 -23.65
N LEU A 255 -37.21 -3.41 -23.20
CA LEU A 255 -37.01 -3.92 -21.84
C LEU A 255 -35.53 -4.22 -21.54
N VAL A 256 -34.82 -4.84 -22.49
CA VAL A 256 -33.39 -5.07 -22.39
C VAL A 256 -32.63 -3.75 -22.35
N ALA A 257 -32.94 -2.80 -23.23
CA ALA A 257 -32.32 -1.49 -23.26
C ALA A 257 -32.52 -0.70 -21.96
N VAL A 258 -33.67 -0.85 -21.30
CA VAL A 258 -33.95 -0.28 -19.98
C VAL A 258 -33.05 -0.90 -18.92
N ALA A 259 -33.05 -2.23 -18.83
CA ALA A 259 -32.31 -2.95 -17.79
C ALA A 259 -30.78 -2.88 -17.97
N THR A 260 -30.31 -2.60 -19.19
CA THR A 260 -28.88 -2.49 -19.50
C THR A 260 -28.47 -1.04 -19.68
N THR A 261 -28.69 -0.49 -20.87
CA THR A 261 -28.20 0.82 -21.28
C THR A 261 -28.75 1.96 -20.41
N LEU A 262 -30.06 2.02 -20.15
CA LEU A 262 -30.63 3.11 -19.35
C LEU A 262 -30.14 3.03 -17.89
N TRP A 263 -30.09 1.82 -17.34
CA TRP A 263 -29.60 1.59 -15.99
C TRP A 263 -28.14 2.04 -15.84
N ASP A 264 -27.24 1.62 -16.74
CA ASP A 264 -25.83 2.03 -16.70
C ASP A 264 -25.69 3.55 -16.87
N LEU A 265 -26.44 4.17 -17.78
CA LEU A 265 -26.46 5.63 -17.96
C LEU A 265 -26.97 6.39 -16.73
N CYS A 266 -27.86 5.79 -15.93
CA CYS A 266 -28.37 6.41 -14.72
C CYS A 266 -27.40 6.26 -13.55
N PHE A 267 -26.83 5.08 -13.35
CA PHE A 267 -26.19 4.73 -12.08
C PHE A 267 -24.67 4.56 -12.16
N LYS A 268 -24.10 4.25 -13.34
CA LYS A 268 -22.65 4.11 -13.51
C LYS A 268 -22.00 5.31 -14.18
N GLU A 269 -22.75 6.03 -15.00
CA GLU A 269 -22.21 7.12 -15.81
C GLU A 269 -22.77 8.49 -15.41
N THR A 270 -21.98 9.54 -15.57
CA THR A 270 -22.36 10.93 -15.27
C THR A 270 -22.98 11.60 -16.50
N VAL A 271 -24.21 11.22 -16.87
CA VAL A 271 -24.85 11.65 -18.15
C VAL A 271 -26.16 12.44 -17.94
N ASN A 272 -26.26 13.22 -16.86
CA ASN A 272 -27.53 13.82 -16.42
C ASN A 272 -28.24 14.67 -17.50
N ASP A 273 -27.55 15.60 -18.17
CA ASP A 273 -28.21 16.50 -19.13
C ASP A 273 -28.39 15.91 -20.53
N ARG A 274 -27.71 14.80 -20.82
CA ARG A 274 -27.69 14.15 -22.15
C ARG A 274 -28.31 12.76 -22.16
N LEU A 275 -28.97 12.37 -21.07
CA LEU A 275 -29.53 11.02 -20.89
C LEU A 275 -30.38 10.58 -22.08
N GLY A 276 -31.31 11.41 -22.54
CA GLY A 276 -32.18 11.09 -23.66
C GLY A 276 -31.45 10.95 -24.99
N SER A 277 -30.47 11.84 -25.26
CA SER A 277 -29.67 11.78 -26.49
C SER A 277 -28.71 10.59 -26.52
N GLU A 278 -28.05 10.28 -25.40
CA GLU A 278 -27.13 9.15 -25.30
C GLU A 278 -27.88 7.81 -25.34
N PHE A 279 -29.04 7.73 -24.66
CA PHE A 279 -29.90 6.56 -24.75
C PHE A 279 -30.35 6.30 -26.19
N LYS A 280 -30.80 7.35 -26.90
CA LYS A 280 -31.19 7.25 -28.32
C LYS A 280 -30.02 6.88 -29.22
N LYS A 281 -28.84 7.43 -28.97
CA LYS A 281 -27.63 7.10 -29.74
C LYS A 281 -27.21 5.64 -29.60
N ARG A 282 -27.32 5.07 -28.39
CA ARG A 282 -26.90 3.68 -28.11
C ARG A 282 -27.94 2.63 -28.50
N THR A 283 -29.23 2.96 -28.40
CA THR A 283 -30.32 1.97 -28.53
C THR A 283 -31.23 2.23 -29.74
N GLY A 284 -31.18 3.43 -30.32
CA GLY A 284 -32.10 3.89 -31.35
C GLY A 284 -33.51 4.23 -30.84
N TYR A 285 -33.79 4.07 -29.54
CA TYR A 285 -35.10 4.36 -28.94
C TYR A 285 -35.15 5.77 -28.33
N GLU A 286 -36.29 6.44 -28.49
CA GLU A 286 -36.45 7.79 -27.94
C GLU A 286 -36.91 7.73 -26.48
N LEU A 287 -36.14 8.36 -25.60
CA LEU A 287 -36.49 8.57 -24.20
C LEU A 287 -37.04 9.97 -24.00
N ALA A 288 -38.31 10.06 -23.61
CA ALA A 288 -38.94 11.29 -23.17
C ALA A 288 -38.78 11.44 -21.66
N ARG A 289 -38.29 12.61 -21.20
CA ARG A 289 -38.11 12.90 -19.76
C ARG A 289 -39.41 13.21 -19.03
N GLY A 290 -40.51 13.37 -19.77
CA GLY A 290 -41.83 13.68 -19.25
C GLY A 290 -42.85 13.85 -20.37
N GLU A 291 -44.05 14.29 -20.00
CA GLU A 291 -45.14 14.57 -20.92
C GLU A 291 -45.01 15.95 -21.57
N SER A 292 -45.80 16.22 -22.63
CA SER A 292 -45.85 17.54 -23.25
C SER A 292 -46.33 18.62 -22.25
N GLY A 293 -45.90 19.87 -22.42
CA GLY A 293 -46.32 20.98 -21.55
C GLY A 293 -47.84 21.14 -21.45
N THR A 294 -48.56 20.87 -22.54
CA THR A 294 -50.03 20.85 -22.59
C THR A 294 -50.65 19.73 -21.75
N THR A 295 -50.03 18.56 -21.70
CA THR A 295 -50.49 17.44 -20.87
C THR A 295 -50.13 17.67 -19.39
N CYS A 296 -48.95 18.22 -19.11
CA CYS A 296 -48.52 18.58 -17.76
C CYS A 296 -49.43 19.63 -17.11
N ALA A 297 -50.02 20.52 -17.91
CA ALA A 297 -50.97 21.53 -17.43
C ALA A 297 -52.34 20.97 -17.01
N MET A 298 -52.63 19.68 -17.29
CA MET A 298 -53.91 19.04 -16.98
C MET A 298 -53.78 18.05 -15.80
N PRO A 299 -54.23 18.41 -14.57
CA PRO A 299 -54.03 17.59 -13.38
C PRO A 299 -54.62 16.18 -13.49
N ASN A 300 -55.75 16.02 -14.16
CA ASN A 300 -56.40 14.71 -14.34
C ASN A 300 -55.55 13.76 -15.19
N LEU A 301 -54.83 14.26 -16.19
CA LEU A 301 -53.93 13.45 -17.01
C LEU A 301 -52.65 13.09 -16.25
N MET A 302 -52.13 14.00 -15.42
CA MET A 302 -50.95 13.74 -14.60
C MET A 302 -51.21 12.74 -13.48
N LYS A 303 -52.44 12.66 -12.95
CA LYS A 303 -52.84 11.58 -12.03
C LYS A 303 -52.62 10.19 -12.63
N LEU A 304 -52.81 10.01 -13.94
CA LEU A 304 -52.57 8.73 -14.62
C LEU A 304 -51.08 8.32 -14.63
N ARG A 305 -50.15 9.25 -14.35
CA ARG A 305 -48.70 9.02 -14.29
C ARG A 305 -48.20 8.86 -12.85
N LYS A 306 -49.10 8.82 -11.86
CA LYS A 306 -48.74 8.53 -10.47
C LYS A 306 -48.87 7.03 -10.16
N ARG A 307 -47.92 6.46 -9.43
CA ARG A 307 -47.96 5.06 -8.97
C ARG A 307 -47.58 4.98 -7.51
N MET A 308 -48.07 3.95 -6.81
CA MET A 308 -47.61 3.64 -5.47
C MET A 308 -46.44 2.65 -5.54
N TYR A 309 -45.34 2.99 -4.88
CA TYR A 309 -44.16 2.14 -4.76
C TYR A 309 -43.51 2.37 -3.40
N LYS A 310 -43.27 1.28 -2.64
CA LYS A 310 -42.74 1.32 -1.26
C LYS A 310 -43.48 2.30 -0.33
N GLY A 311 -44.81 2.38 -0.46
CA GLY A 311 -45.65 3.28 0.35
C GLY A 311 -45.58 4.76 -0.02
N LYS A 312 -44.84 5.12 -1.08
CA LYS A 312 -44.74 6.50 -1.60
C LYS A 312 -45.40 6.60 -2.97
N GLU A 313 -45.96 7.77 -3.26
CA GLU A 313 -46.41 8.10 -4.61
C GLU A 313 -45.21 8.55 -5.46
N ILE A 314 -44.99 7.88 -6.59
CA ILE A 314 -43.91 8.16 -7.54
C ILE A 314 -44.49 8.66 -8.88
N ASP A 315 -43.67 9.41 -9.61
CA ASP A 315 -43.99 9.91 -10.95
C ASP A 315 -43.32 9.07 -12.04
N ILE A 316 -44.14 8.48 -12.91
CA ILE A 316 -43.69 7.68 -14.06
C ILE A 316 -43.88 8.40 -15.40
N SER A 317 -43.97 9.73 -15.41
CA SER A 317 -44.00 10.53 -16.65
C SER A 317 -42.85 10.23 -17.63
N PRO A 318 -41.61 9.98 -17.19
CA PRO A 318 -40.55 9.55 -18.09
C PRO A 318 -40.91 8.24 -18.80
N HIS A 319 -40.68 8.19 -20.11
CA HIS A 319 -41.04 7.01 -20.89
C HIS A 319 -40.19 6.82 -22.13
N ILE A 320 -40.12 5.57 -22.59
CA ILE A 320 -39.49 5.20 -23.86
C ILE A 320 -40.56 4.96 -24.92
N LYS A 321 -40.29 5.45 -26.13
CA LYS A 321 -41.19 5.31 -27.29
C LYS A 321 -40.76 4.14 -28.16
N GLY A 322 -41.69 3.21 -28.41
CA GLY A 322 -41.56 2.25 -29.51
C GLY A 322 -41.59 2.94 -30.87
N ARG A 323 -40.91 2.36 -31.85
CA ARG A 323 -40.82 2.81 -33.24
C ARG A 323 -42.09 2.51 -34.00
N ASN A 324 -42.80 1.43 -33.66
CA ASN A 324 -44.05 1.11 -34.32
C ASN A 324 -45.14 2.13 -33.99
N ILE A 325 -45.41 3.03 -34.94
CA ILE A 325 -46.40 4.11 -34.82
C ILE A 325 -47.82 3.54 -34.66
N LYS A 326 -48.12 2.37 -35.22
CA LYS A 326 -49.46 1.75 -35.15
C LYS A 326 -49.73 1.13 -33.78
N ALA A 327 -48.73 0.49 -33.17
CA ALA A 327 -48.85 -0.08 -31.82
C ALA A 327 -48.69 0.98 -30.72
N ALA A 328 -48.02 2.10 -31.04
CA ALA A 328 -47.79 3.24 -30.15
C ALA A 328 -47.30 2.84 -28.74
N PHE A 329 -46.40 1.84 -28.67
CA PHE A 329 -45.90 1.31 -27.40
C PHE A 329 -45.16 2.39 -26.59
N ARG A 330 -45.43 2.42 -25.29
CA ARG A 330 -44.81 3.27 -24.30
C ARG A 330 -44.46 2.46 -23.06
N LEU A 331 -43.21 2.60 -22.64
CA LEU A 331 -42.74 2.06 -21.37
C LEU A 331 -42.43 3.21 -20.44
N HIS A 332 -43.30 3.43 -19.46
CA HIS A 332 -43.19 4.49 -18.45
C HIS A 332 -42.51 3.96 -17.19
N PHE A 333 -41.61 4.77 -16.64
CA PHE A 333 -40.77 4.36 -15.53
C PHE A 333 -40.43 5.51 -14.59
N TYR A 334 -39.97 5.11 -13.40
CA TYR A 334 -39.37 5.96 -12.38
C TYR A 334 -37.96 5.46 -12.08
N ILE A 335 -37.03 6.36 -11.78
CA ILE A 335 -35.66 6.02 -11.40
C ILE A 335 -35.56 6.09 -9.88
N ASP A 336 -35.49 4.92 -9.23
CA ASP A 336 -35.24 4.78 -7.80
C ASP A 336 -33.73 4.96 -7.55
N ARG A 337 -33.35 6.16 -7.12
CA ARG A 337 -31.95 6.52 -6.84
C ARG A 337 -31.43 5.91 -5.56
N ASP A 338 -32.30 5.61 -4.60
CA ASP A 338 -31.89 5.09 -3.30
C ASP A 338 -31.45 3.63 -3.41
N GLU A 339 -32.10 2.86 -4.29
CA GLU A 339 -31.85 1.42 -4.45
C GLU A 339 -31.26 1.06 -5.81
N GLU A 340 -30.93 2.08 -6.59
CA GLU A 340 -30.38 1.95 -7.94
C GLU A 340 -31.22 1.04 -8.85
N LYS A 341 -32.55 1.25 -8.89
CA LYS A 341 -33.46 0.47 -9.74
C LYS A 341 -34.31 1.34 -10.66
N ILE A 342 -34.66 0.77 -11.81
CA ILE A 342 -35.67 1.35 -12.70
C ILE A 342 -37.02 0.68 -12.41
N VAL A 343 -37.97 1.47 -11.94
CA VAL A 343 -39.31 1.01 -11.57
C VAL A 343 -40.25 1.23 -12.75
N ILE A 344 -40.69 0.14 -13.39
CA ILE A 344 -41.60 0.15 -14.53
C ILE A 344 -43.03 0.20 -14.03
N GLY A 345 -43.72 1.30 -14.33
CA GLY A 345 -45.09 1.56 -13.85
C GLY A 345 -46.18 1.47 -14.92
N HIS A 346 -45.80 1.41 -16.20
CA HIS A 346 -46.68 1.09 -17.32
C HIS A 346 -45.87 0.56 -18.51
N ALA A 347 -46.37 -0.49 -19.14
CA ALA A 347 -45.83 -1.07 -20.37
C ALA A 347 -47.02 -1.46 -21.26
N GLY A 348 -47.14 -0.82 -22.42
CA GLY A 348 -48.22 -1.08 -23.37
C GLY A 348 -48.49 0.13 -24.24
N GLU A 349 -49.68 0.24 -24.79
CA GLU A 349 -50.10 1.40 -25.59
C GLU A 349 -49.92 2.75 -24.84
N HIS A 350 -49.87 3.84 -25.58
CA HIS A 350 -49.75 5.21 -25.06
C HIS A 350 -50.89 5.62 -24.10
N MET A 351 -50.60 6.30 -22.98
CA MET A 351 -51.64 6.82 -22.06
C MET A 351 -52.39 8.04 -22.64
N ASP A 352 -53.55 8.40 -22.09
CA ASP A 352 -54.29 9.59 -22.54
C ASP A 352 -53.44 10.86 -22.43
N THR A 353 -53.37 11.64 -23.51
CA THR A 353 -52.75 12.97 -23.52
C THR A 353 -53.73 14.01 -24.06
N ALA A 354 -53.39 15.29 -23.90
CA ALA A 354 -54.26 16.39 -24.33
C ALA A 354 -54.58 16.37 -25.84
N GLY A 355 -53.73 15.76 -26.67
CA GLY A 355 -53.92 15.66 -28.13
C GLY A 355 -54.56 14.35 -28.61
N THR A 356 -54.59 13.30 -27.77
CA THR A 356 -55.03 11.97 -28.16
C THR A 356 -55.70 11.25 -26.98
N PRO A 357 -56.98 11.54 -26.68
CA PRO A 357 -57.74 10.73 -25.74
C PRO A 357 -57.94 9.33 -26.34
N ARG A 358 -57.67 8.26 -25.60
CA ARG A 358 -58.11 6.92 -26.02
C ARG A 358 -59.63 6.92 -26.12
N ARG A 359 -60.14 6.40 -27.23
CA ARG A 359 -61.57 6.14 -27.41
C ARG A 359 -62.01 4.90 -26.67
#